data_AF-A0A817MU59-F1
#
_entry.id   AF-A0A817MU59-F1
#
_cell.length_a   1.000
_cell.length_b   1.000
_cell.length_c   1.000
_cell.angle_alpha   90.00
_cell.angle_beta   90.00
_cell.angle_gamma   90.00
#
_symmetry.space_group_name_H-M   'P 1'
#
loop_
_entity.id
_entity.type
_entity.pdbx_description
1 polymer ?
#
loop_
_entity_poly.entity_id
_entity_poly.type
_entity_poly.pdbx_seq_one_letter_code
_entity_poly.pdbx_strand_id
1 'polypeptide(L)'
;MVELKNLRSFFYTQPNRVNSWISDITGNDLDQLDSRLFNIYGPILPQLCRWKLSHEDFLNSIQFPQLQHLILERSSIDIVKHISSVATQLKSLETKFALNNSTTKFISPLTQLKRLVLKIEGSTISMIHREEMMSNLPRLKHLILIANCNRDVVNVSLESQDLDSFRTSFWLEEKHWLVACGRENLYSVSHFYQMEVDEDFQFPICSTVSDNIIFYETINRLTLSSISNNTNHYFPHVQTLGIDYPQCISTFKNTLDLCRIQHLILNLSVKNFPVMYLLRELSTLCERSIKKEVKIFLERVCSKKLKNIWRLTISELCTNTSIYSIEILSMVFPNIEHLHMYHACSTTEMIDFLDRFKHLKTASFRYMSYNFNTEEVQKSCHNIRAVFDQIQRCQKLNFTYRFDKLSVHIWSS
;
A
#
# COMPACT_ATOMS: atom_id res chain seq x y z
N MET A 1 -11.26 -41.69 11.67
CA MET A 1 -10.60 -40.95 12.78
C MET A 1 -9.44 -40.18 12.19
N VAL A 2 -9.42 -38.85 12.32
CA VAL A 2 -8.26 -38.04 11.92
C VAL A 2 -7.19 -38.20 13.01
N GLU A 3 -5.95 -38.51 12.65
CA GLU A 3 -4.85 -38.51 13.63
C GLU A 3 -4.54 -37.07 14.05
N LEU A 4 -5.10 -36.66 15.18
CA LEU A 4 -5.00 -35.28 15.70
C LEU A 4 -3.56 -34.91 16.16
N LYS A 5 -2.63 -35.87 16.20
CA LYS A 5 -1.23 -35.67 16.63
C LYS A 5 -0.42 -34.73 15.72
N ASN A 6 -0.86 -34.51 14.48
CA ASN A 6 -0.16 -33.65 13.52
C ASN A 6 -0.75 -32.23 13.42
N LEU A 7 -1.78 -31.91 14.21
CA LEU A 7 -2.34 -30.56 14.23
C LEU A 7 -1.33 -29.58 14.84
N ARG A 8 -1.06 -28.49 14.12
CA ARG A 8 -0.18 -27.40 14.58
C ARG A 8 -0.94 -26.10 14.87
N SER A 9 -2.19 -26.04 14.44
CA SER A 9 -3.02 -24.84 14.51
C SER A 9 -4.47 -25.18 14.82
N PHE A 10 -5.11 -24.34 15.63
CA PHE A 10 -6.53 -24.39 15.94
C PHE A 10 -7.20 -23.07 15.59
N PHE A 11 -8.33 -23.16 14.89
CA PHE A 11 -9.13 -22.02 14.47
C PHE A 11 -10.55 -22.24 14.96
N TYR A 12 -10.99 -21.38 15.87
CA TYR A 12 -12.35 -21.34 16.36
C TYR A 12 -12.90 -19.94 16.13
N THR A 13 -13.92 -19.87 15.29
CA THR A 13 -14.67 -18.65 14.99
C THR A 13 -16.13 -18.91 15.27
N GLN A 14 -16.77 -18.05 16.05
CA GLN A 14 -18.21 -18.12 16.28
C GLN A 14 -18.92 -18.16 14.93
N PRO A 15 -19.91 -19.06 14.77
CA PRO A 15 -20.70 -19.12 13.55
C PRO A 15 -21.36 -17.77 13.31
N ASN A 16 -21.16 -17.22 12.12
CA ASN A 16 -21.79 -15.97 11.71
C ASN A 16 -23.31 -16.22 11.66
N ARG A 17 -24.05 -15.71 12.65
CA ARG A 17 -25.49 -15.96 12.85
C ARG A 17 -26.35 -15.55 11.64
N VAL A 18 -25.80 -14.72 10.76
CA VAL A 18 -26.52 -14.14 9.64
C VAL A 18 -26.67 -15.11 8.46
N ASN A 19 -25.83 -16.15 8.33
CA ASN A 19 -25.81 -17.01 7.13
C ASN A 19 -25.47 -18.49 7.38
N SER A 20 -25.72 -19.03 8.57
CA SER A 20 -25.45 -20.45 8.85
C SER A 20 -26.71 -21.17 9.33
N TRP A 21 -26.85 -22.44 8.93
CA TRP A 21 -27.75 -23.48 9.45
C TRP A 21 -27.72 -23.67 10.98
N ILE A 22 -26.96 -22.84 11.69
CA ILE A 22 -26.76 -22.80 13.15
C ILE A 22 -27.60 -21.65 13.78
N SER A 23 -28.37 -20.89 12.98
CA SER A 23 -29.23 -19.79 13.45
C SER A 23 -30.27 -20.21 14.51
N ASP A 24 -30.61 -21.50 14.56
CA ASP A 24 -31.68 -22.03 15.41
C ASP A 24 -31.16 -22.58 16.75
N ILE A 25 -29.85 -22.52 16.99
CA ILE A 25 -29.24 -22.96 18.25
C ILE A 25 -29.44 -21.87 19.30
N THR A 26 -30.21 -22.18 20.36
CA THR A 26 -30.43 -21.27 21.48
C THR A 26 -29.14 -21.04 22.28
N GLY A 27 -29.07 -19.97 23.09
CA GLY A 27 -27.86 -19.63 23.85
C GLY A 27 -27.31 -20.79 24.69
N ASN A 28 -28.19 -21.57 25.34
CA ASN A 28 -27.79 -22.72 26.16
C ASN A 28 -27.23 -23.90 25.36
N ASP A 29 -27.69 -24.09 24.11
CA ASP A 29 -27.23 -25.18 23.25
C ASP A 29 -25.84 -24.88 22.66
N LEU A 30 -25.52 -23.60 22.47
CA LEU A 30 -24.19 -23.11 22.09
C LEU A 30 -23.16 -23.36 23.20
N ASP A 31 -23.50 -23.04 24.45
CA ASP A 31 -22.61 -23.28 25.59
C ASP A 31 -22.32 -24.79 25.78
N GLN A 32 -23.32 -25.64 25.51
CA GLN A 32 -23.14 -27.11 25.52
C GLN A 32 -22.30 -27.61 24.34
N LEU A 33 -22.46 -27.03 23.15
CA LEU A 33 -21.67 -27.36 21.98
C LEU A 33 -20.20 -26.98 22.17
N ASP A 34 -19.95 -25.78 22.69
CA ASP A 34 -18.61 -25.30 23.04
C ASP A 34 -17.99 -26.23 24.09
N SER A 35 -18.69 -26.51 25.19
CA SER A 35 -18.23 -27.45 26.22
C SER A 35 -17.87 -28.83 25.66
N ARG A 36 -18.65 -29.35 24.70
CA ARG A 36 -18.35 -30.63 24.04
C ARG A 36 -17.13 -30.55 23.14
N LEU A 37 -17.00 -29.48 22.33
CA LEU A 37 -15.81 -29.26 21.51
C LEU A 37 -14.54 -29.17 22.38
N PHE A 38 -14.62 -28.51 23.53
CA PHE A 38 -13.49 -28.42 24.47
C PHE A 38 -13.19 -29.73 25.18
N ASN A 39 -14.19 -30.54 25.53
CA ASN A 39 -13.92 -31.87 26.07
C ASN A 39 -13.25 -32.77 25.02
N ILE A 40 -13.58 -32.59 23.74
CA ILE A 40 -12.99 -33.37 22.64
C ILE A 40 -11.56 -32.90 22.34
N TYR A 41 -11.32 -31.60 22.28
CA TYR A 41 -10.02 -31.04 21.88
C TYR A 41 -9.09 -30.68 23.05
N GLY A 42 -9.60 -30.61 24.27
CA GLY A 42 -8.89 -30.23 25.50
C GLY A 42 -7.55 -30.94 25.71
N PRO A 43 -7.43 -32.26 25.47
CA PRO A 43 -6.15 -32.96 25.59
C PRO A 43 -5.10 -32.55 24.54
N ILE A 44 -5.54 -32.01 23.40
CA ILE A 44 -4.69 -31.68 22.24
C ILE A 44 -4.33 -30.19 22.25
N LEU A 45 -5.25 -29.33 22.68
CA LEU A 45 -5.09 -27.88 22.70
C LEU A 45 -3.74 -27.42 23.31
N PRO A 46 -3.31 -27.88 24.51
CA PRO A 46 -2.03 -27.47 25.11
C PRO A 46 -0.78 -27.77 24.26
N GLN A 47 -0.89 -28.68 23.28
CA GLN A 47 0.21 -29.11 22.41
C GLN A 47 0.34 -28.22 21.17
N LEU A 48 -0.67 -27.39 20.87
CA LEU A 48 -0.74 -26.60 19.65
C LEU A 48 0.02 -25.28 19.80
N CYS A 49 0.77 -24.92 18.75
CA CYS A 49 1.61 -23.72 18.75
C CYS A 49 0.89 -22.47 18.24
N ARG A 50 -0.24 -22.61 17.55
CA ARG A 50 -0.95 -21.51 16.87
C ARG A 50 -2.45 -21.54 17.08
N TRP A 51 -3.01 -20.46 17.59
CA TRP A 51 -4.41 -20.39 17.96
C TRP A 51 -5.06 -19.14 17.38
N LYS A 52 -6.29 -19.28 16.90
CA LYS A 52 -7.18 -18.18 16.56
C LYS A 52 -8.53 -18.42 17.22
N LEU A 53 -8.95 -17.51 18.09
CA LEU A 53 -10.20 -17.58 18.84
C LEU A 53 -11.03 -16.31 18.61
N SER A 54 -12.33 -16.47 18.46
CA SER A 54 -13.28 -15.34 18.37
C SER A 54 -13.79 -14.83 19.71
N HIS A 55 -13.68 -15.64 20.77
CA HIS A 55 -14.13 -15.30 22.11
C HIS A 55 -13.17 -15.83 23.18
N GLU A 56 -13.43 -15.37 24.40
CA GLU A 56 -12.55 -15.25 25.54
C GLU A 56 -12.71 -16.34 26.60
N ASP A 57 -13.93 -16.84 26.77
CA ASP A 57 -14.36 -17.66 27.92
C ASP A 57 -13.54 -18.96 28.09
N PHE A 58 -12.83 -19.35 27.04
CA PHE A 58 -12.11 -20.60 26.91
C PHE A 58 -10.69 -20.57 27.51
N LEU A 59 -10.19 -19.39 27.88
CA LEU A 59 -8.77 -19.21 28.21
C LEU A 59 -8.46 -19.34 29.70
N ASN A 60 -9.46 -19.30 30.59
CA ASN A 60 -9.25 -19.17 32.03
C ASN A 60 -8.86 -20.48 32.76
N SER A 61 -8.99 -21.64 32.11
CA SER A 61 -8.93 -22.95 32.78
C SER A 61 -7.80 -23.89 32.29
N ILE A 62 -7.03 -23.51 31.29
CA ILE A 62 -6.07 -24.41 30.62
C ILE A 62 -4.69 -23.74 30.49
N GLN A 63 -3.61 -24.49 30.74
CA GLN A 63 -2.23 -24.03 30.50
C GLN A 63 -1.82 -24.27 29.05
N PHE A 64 -1.06 -23.33 28.47
CA PHE A 64 -0.64 -23.38 27.06
C PHE A 64 0.89 -23.28 26.90
N PRO A 65 1.65 -24.30 27.37
CA PRO A 65 3.11 -24.22 27.45
C PRO A 65 3.80 -24.13 26.09
N GLN A 66 3.15 -24.61 25.02
CA GLN A 66 3.69 -24.62 23.65
C GLN A 66 3.15 -23.50 22.77
N LEU A 67 2.27 -22.64 23.29
CA LEU A 67 1.62 -21.61 22.50
C LEU A 67 2.63 -20.52 22.09
N GLN A 68 2.80 -20.35 20.79
CA GLN A 68 3.73 -19.37 20.22
C GLN A 68 3.02 -18.24 19.49
N HIS A 69 1.84 -18.50 18.92
CA HIS A 69 1.07 -17.51 18.18
C HIS A 69 -0.39 -17.55 18.58
N LEU A 70 -0.93 -16.40 18.97
CA LEU A 70 -2.32 -16.26 19.36
C LEU A 70 -2.97 -15.09 18.63
N ILE A 71 -4.17 -15.31 18.12
CA ILE A 71 -5.07 -14.28 17.57
C ILE A 71 -6.39 -14.35 18.34
N LEU A 72 -6.78 -13.24 18.95
CA LEU A 72 -8.05 -13.05 19.63
C LEU A 72 -8.85 -11.96 18.92
N GLU A 73 -10.02 -12.30 18.40
CA GLU A 73 -10.84 -11.30 17.70
C GLU A 73 -11.62 -10.39 18.65
N ARG A 74 -11.79 -10.83 19.90
CA ARG A 74 -12.30 -10.06 21.05
C ARG A 74 -11.55 -10.53 22.29
N SER A 75 -10.98 -9.62 23.05
CA SER A 75 -10.31 -9.88 24.32
C SER A 75 -10.61 -8.79 25.36
N SER A 76 -10.70 -9.17 26.62
CA SER A 76 -10.56 -8.32 27.78
C SER A 76 -9.11 -8.28 28.23
N ILE A 77 -8.77 -7.23 28.96
CA ILE A 77 -7.44 -7.04 29.53
C ILE A 77 -7.04 -8.16 30.50
N ASP A 78 -8.02 -8.70 31.24
CA ASP A 78 -7.79 -9.73 32.25
C ASP A 78 -7.37 -11.05 31.60
N ILE A 79 -7.88 -11.32 30.41
CA ILE A 79 -7.51 -12.49 29.64
C ILE A 79 -6.14 -12.34 29.00
N VAL A 80 -5.77 -11.15 28.53
CA VAL A 80 -4.40 -10.90 28.08
C VAL A 80 -3.41 -11.10 29.22
N LYS A 81 -3.74 -10.65 30.45
CA LYS A 81 -2.93 -10.91 31.64
C LYS A 81 -2.85 -12.40 31.97
N HIS A 82 -3.97 -13.11 31.91
CA HIS A 82 -4.00 -14.55 32.13
C HIS A 82 -3.12 -15.29 31.10
N ILE A 83 -3.28 -15.01 29.80
CA ILE A 83 -2.44 -15.59 28.74
C ILE A 83 -0.96 -15.31 29.00
N SER A 84 -0.64 -14.09 29.42
CA SER A 84 0.74 -13.72 29.70
C SER A 84 1.36 -14.54 30.83
N SER A 85 0.57 -14.99 31.81
CA SER A 85 1.05 -15.85 32.88
C SER A 85 1.11 -17.33 32.49
N VAL A 86 0.25 -17.80 31.58
CA VAL A 86 0.16 -19.23 31.22
C VAL A 86 0.83 -19.62 29.90
N ALA A 87 1.14 -18.66 29.01
CA ALA A 87 1.73 -18.87 27.69
C ALA A 87 3.16 -18.28 27.60
N THR A 88 4.09 -18.83 28.37
CA THR A 88 5.45 -18.30 28.52
C THR A 88 6.29 -18.32 27.23
N GLN A 89 5.90 -19.11 26.23
CA GLN A 89 6.56 -19.19 24.92
C GLN A 89 5.93 -18.30 23.84
N LEU A 90 4.97 -17.44 24.20
CA LEU A 90 4.25 -16.63 23.23
C LEU A 90 5.19 -15.66 22.50
N LYS A 91 5.27 -15.82 21.17
CA LYS A 91 6.09 -14.99 20.27
C LYS A 91 5.25 -13.97 19.51
N SER A 92 3.97 -14.25 19.27
CA SER A 92 3.06 -13.37 18.56
C SER A 92 1.70 -13.32 19.23
N LEU A 93 1.21 -12.12 19.49
CA LEU A 93 -0.13 -11.85 19.98
C LEU A 93 -0.82 -10.85 19.06
N GLU A 94 -1.98 -11.20 18.54
CA GLU A 94 -2.91 -10.26 17.91
C GLU A 94 -4.19 -10.25 18.72
N THR A 95 -4.62 -9.08 19.18
CA THR A 95 -5.85 -8.98 19.94
C THR A 95 -6.60 -7.68 19.70
N LYS A 96 -7.92 -7.74 19.93
CA LYS A 96 -8.83 -6.59 19.85
C LYS A 96 -9.55 -6.40 21.18
N PHE A 97 -9.49 -5.20 21.74
CA PHE A 97 -10.13 -4.89 23.01
C PHE A 97 -10.74 -3.49 23.02
N ALA A 98 -11.84 -3.34 23.75
CA ALA A 98 -12.43 -2.05 24.05
C ALA A 98 -11.78 -1.50 25.33
N LEU A 99 -11.14 -0.33 25.26
CA LEU A 99 -10.63 0.32 26.47
C LEU A 99 -11.81 0.99 27.19
N ASN A 100 -12.15 0.48 28.37
CA ASN A 100 -12.98 1.19 29.33
C ASN A 100 -12.06 1.99 30.25
N ASN A 101 -12.45 3.23 30.58
CA ASN A 101 -11.61 4.30 31.18
C ASN A 101 -10.88 4.01 32.53
N SER A 102 -10.86 2.78 33.06
CA SER A 102 -10.41 2.50 34.44
C SER A 102 -9.25 1.52 34.62
N THR A 103 -8.73 0.86 33.58
CA THR A 103 -7.73 -0.22 33.79
C THR A 103 -6.31 0.21 33.46
N THR A 104 -5.56 0.62 34.48
CA THR A 104 -4.26 1.29 34.36
C THR A 104 -3.02 0.39 34.32
N LYS A 105 -3.16 -0.93 34.14
CA LYS A 105 -2.01 -1.86 34.09
C LYS A 105 -2.21 -2.84 32.95
N PHE A 106 -1.71 -2.44 31.79
CA PHE A 106 -2.06 -3.06 30.52
C PHE A 106 -1.35 -4.38 30.26
N ILE A 107 -0.10 -4.55 30.72
CA ILE A 107 0.71 -5.71 30.29
C ILE A 107 1.52 -6.26 31.46
N SER A 108 1.25 -7.51 31.82
CA SER A 108 2.18 -8.37 32.56
C SER A 108 3.37 -8.80 31.67
N PRO A 109 4.55 -9.10 32.23
CA PRO A 109 5.76 -9.34 31.44
C PRO A 109 5.60 -10.47 30.41
N LEU A 110 5.63 -10.10 29.12
CA LEU A 110 5.59 -10.99 27.98
C LEU A 110 6.99 -11.05 27.34
N THR A 111 7.92 -11.60 28.10
CA THR A 111 9.37 -11.49 27.83
C THR A 111 9.84 -12.12 26.52
N GLN A 112 9.06 -13.05 25.94
CA GLN A 112 9.38 -13.74 24.68
C GLN A 112 8.66 -13.17 23.46
N LEU A 113 7.77 -12.20 23.66
CA LEU A 113 6.92 -11.68 22.60
C LEU A 113 7.74 -10.88 21.60
N LYS A 114 7.68 -11.29 20.33
CA LYS A 114 8.35 -10.63 19.19
C LYS A 114 7.39 -9.82 18.34
N ARG A 115 6.09 -10.17 18.33
CA ARG A 115 5.07 -9.49 17.55
C ARG A 115 3.83 -9.23 18.41
N LEU A 116 3.37 -7.99 18.41
CA LEU A 116 2.16 -7.55 19.09
C LEU A 116 1.32 -6.72 18.12
N VAL A 117 0.07 -7.12 17.93
CA VAL A 117 -0.93 -6.37 17.16
C VAL A 117 -2.10 -6.10 18.08
N LEU A 118 -2.38 -4.83 18.34
CA LEU A 118 -3.45 -4.39 19.22
C LEU A 118 -4.44 -3.56 18.44
N LYS A 119 -5.69 -3.99 18.43
CA LYS A 119 -6.83 -3.26 17.87
C LYS A 119 -7.65 -2.70 19.03
N ILE A 120 -7.62 -1.38 19.17
CA ILE A 120 -8.20 -0.65 20.29
C ILE A 120 -9.44 0.08 19.80
N GLU A 121 -10.58 -0.18 20.44
CA GLU A 121 -11.84 0.51 20.16
C GLU A 121 -12.29 1.33 21.37
N GLY A 122 -12.75 2.57 21.15
CA GLY A 122 -13.66 3.23 22.09
C GLY A 122 -13.09 4.17 23.16
N SER A 123 -11.79 4.51 23.19
CA SER A 123 -11.28 5.60 24.05
C SER A 123 -9.82 5.97 23.74
N THR A 124 -9.34 7.07 24.34
CA THR A 124 -7.96 7.54 24.27
C THR A 124 -7.03 6.64 25.09
N ILE A 125 -5.98 6.11 24.46
CA ILE A 125 -4.91 5.40 25.17
C ILE A 125 -4.11 6.45 25.93
N SER A 126 -4.24 6.54 27.25
CA SER A 126 -3.38 7.44 28.02
C SER A 126 -1.93 6.94 27.94
N MET A 127 -1.02 7.85 27.57
CA MET A 127 0.42 7.60 27.39
C MET A 127 1.14 7.10 28.66
N ILE A 128 0.48 7.19 29.83
CA ILE A 128 0.98 6.76 31.14
C ILE A 128 1.32 5.26 31.17
N HIS A 129 0.81 4.46 30.23
CA HIS A 129 1.07 3.01 30.13
C HIS A 129 2.32 2.63 29.32
N ARG A 130 3.09 3.61 28.79
CA ARG A 130 4.19 3.38 27.83
C ARG A 130 5.41 2.69 28.43
N GLU A 131 5.93 3.19 29.54
CA GLU A 131 7.15 2.66 30.18
C GLU A 131 6.92 1.27 30.77
N GLU A 132 5.72 1.06 31.35
CA GLU A 132 5.30 -0.25 31.85
C GLU A 132 5.11 -1.24 30.69
N MET A 133 4.52 -0.84 29.56
CA MET A 133 4.39 -1.72 28.39
C MET A 133 5.74 -2.15 27.83
N MET A 134 6.66 -1.20 27.66
CA MET A 134 7.96 -1.48 27.03
C MET A 134 8.89 -2.27 27.95
N SER A 135 8.90 -1.99 29.26
CA SER A 135 9.63 -2.80 30.24
C SER A 135 9.13 -4.25 30.30
N ASN A 136 7.84 -4.47 30.04
CA ASN A 136 7.24 -5.79 30.01
C ASN A 136 7.39 -6.53 28.66
N LEU A 137 7.92 -5.88 27.61
CA LEU A 137 8.05 -6.44 26.26
C LEU A 137 9.48 -6.34 25.67
N PRO A 138 10.52 -6.84 26.38
CA PRO A 138 11.93 -6.60 26.03
C PRO A 138 12.40 -7.21 24.69
N ARG A 139 11.64 -8.13 24.09
CA ARG A 139 11.99 -8.82 22.84
C ARG A 139 11.12 -8.43 21.64
N LEU A 140 10.29 -7.39 21.80
CA LEU A 140 9.33 -6.98 20.79
C LEU A 140 10.03 -6.43 19.54
N LYS A 141 9.75 -7.02 18.39
CA LYS A 141 10.29 -6.62 17.08
C LYS A 141 9.25 -5.94 16.18
N HIS A 142 7.97 -6.23 16.42
CA HIS A 142 6.87 -5.74 15.62
C HIS A 142 5.72 -5.32 16.54
N LEU A 143 5.37 -4.04 16.52
CA LEU A 143 4.20 -3.49 17.21
C LEU A 143 3.28 -2.85 16.18
N ILE A 144 2.01 -3.24 16.17
CA ILE A 144 0.97 -2.60 15.36
C ILE A 144 -0.12 -2.16 16.32
N LEU A 145 -0.36 -0.86 16.40
CA LEU A 145 -1.46 -0.27 17.15
C LEU A 145 -2.50 0.23 16.15
N ILE A 146 -3.73 -0.27 16.25
CA ILE A 146 -4.85 0.14 15.41
C ILE A 146 -5.91 0.72 16.33
N ALA A 147 -5.96 2.04 16.45
CA ALA A 147 -6.97 2.72 17.24
C ALA A 147 -8.14 3.13 16.34
N ASN A 148 -9.35 2.69 16.66
CA ASN A 148 -10.59 3.19 16.05
C ASN A 148 -11.16 4.28 16.97
N CYS A 149 -10.54 5.45 16.93
CA CYS A 149 -10.99 6.61 17.68
C CYS A 149 -12.23 7.19 16.99
N ASN A 150 -13.36 7.26 17.69
CA ASN A 150 -14.42 8.18 17.28
C ASN A 150 -13.81 9.60 17.25
N ARG A 151 -14.26 10.43 16.29
CA ARG A 151 -13.69 11.73 15.87
C ARG A 151 -13.44 12.79 16.96
N ASP A 152 -13.64 12.48 18.22
CA ASP A 152 -13.37 13.39 19.32
C ASP A 152 -11.87 13.34 19.66
N VAL A 153 -11.15 14.18 18.92
CA VAL A 153 -9.91 14.86 19.31
C VAL A 153 -8.88 13.94 19.97
N VAL A 154 -8.12 13.25 19.12
CA VAL A 154 -6.78 12.81 19.48
C VAL A 154 -5.89 14.07 19.52
N ASN A 155 -5.99 14.84 20.60
CA ASN A 155 -4.99 15.85 20.93
C ASN A 155 -3.79 15.08 21.51
N VAL A 156 -3.01 14.39 20.68
CA VAL A 156 -1.69 13.95 21.14
C VAL A 156 -0.76 15.15 21.01
N SER A 157 -0.66 15.95 22.06
CA SER A 157 0.52 16.79 22.25
C SER A 157 1.68 15.86 22.62
N LEU A 158 2.26 15.19 21.62
CA LEU A 158 3.50 14.45 21.78
C LEU A 158 4.62 15.48 21.95
N GLU A 159 5.26 15.51 23.12
CA GLU A 159 6.46 16.30 23.32
C GLU A 159 7.67 15.52 22.78
N SER A 160 8.77 16.20 22.44
CA SER A 160 9.97 15.55 21.88
C SER A 160 10.54 14.41 22.75
N GLN A 161 10.30 14.47 24.07
CA GLN A 161 10.70 13.46 25.05
C GLN A 161 9.91 12.14 24.90
N ASP A 162 8.74 12.18 24.24
CA ASP A 162 7.90 10.99 24.06
C ASP A 162 8.45 10.01 23.01
N LEU A 163 9.30 10.49 22.11
CA LEU A 163 9.94 9.68 21.07
C LEU A 163 11.27 9.07 21.52
N ASP A 164 11.83 9.46 22.66
CA ASP A 164 13.12 8.96 23.16
C ASP A 164 13.13 7.42 23.35
N SER A 165 11.96 6.84 23.65
CA SER A 165 11.78 5.39 23.75
C SER A 165 11.95 4.63 22.42
N PHE A 166 11.85 5.32 21.28
CA PHE A 166 12.11 4.77 19.93
C PHE A 166 13.49 5.16 19.39
N ARG A 167 14.26 6.00 20.11
CA ARG A 167 15.65 6.38 19.76
C ARG A 167 16.69 5.33 20.16
N THR A 168 16.30 4.07 20.32
CA THR A 168 17.27 3.01 20.63
C THR A 168 18.09 2.66 19.39
N SER A 169 19.35 2.27 19.61
CA SER A 169 20.26 1.80 18.54
C SER A 169 19.64 0.65 17.73
N PHE A 170 18.81 -0.19 18.36
CA PHE A 170 18.08 -1.23 17.66
C PHE A 170 17.17 -0.70 16.53
N TRP A 171 16.41 0.37 16.75
CA TRP A 171 15.49 0.89 15.72
C TRP A 171 16.23 1.71 14.67
N LEU A 172 17.18 2.55 15.09
CA LEU A 172 17.90 3.46 14.20
C LEU A 172 19.04 2.78 13.43
N GLU A 173 19.85 1.95 14.09
CA GLU A 173 21.07 1.35 13.53
C GLU A 173 20.82 -0.06 12.99
N GLU A 174 20.08 -0.93 13.69
CA GLU A 174 19.85 -2.32 13.23
C GLU A 174 18.65 -2.46 12.29
N LYS A 175 17.57 -1.73 12.55
CA LYS A 175 16.35 -1.80 11.72
C LYS A 175 16.33 -0.76 10.64
N HIS A 176 17.08 0.33 10.79
CA HIS A 176 16.99 1.50 9.95
C HIS A 176 15.53 1.94 9.81
N TRP A 177 14.81 2.12 10.92
CA TRP A 177 13.42 2.57 10.95
C TRP A 177 13.34 3.87 11.76
N LEU A 178 12.57 4.83 11.23
CA LEU A 178 12.32 6.13 11.81
C LEU A 178 10.88 6.15 12.33
N VAL A 179 10.65 6.74 13.50
CA VAL A 179 9.30 7.02 13.98
C VAL A 179 9.08 8.53 13.96
N ALA A 180 8.03 8.96 13.29
CA ALA A 180 7.67 10.35 13.13
C ALA A 180 6.21 10.56 13.52
N CYS A 181 5.92 11.72 14.11
CA CYS A 181 4.58 12.12 14.50
C CYS A 181 4.11 13.33 13.68
N GLY A 182 2.94 13.23 13.06
CA GLY A 182 2.16 14.34 12.52
C GLY A 182 1.11 14.85 13.51
N ARG A 183 0.19 15.71 13.07
CA ARG A 183 -0.84 16.31 13.96
C ARG A 183 -1.76 15.30 14.65
N GLU A 184 -2.07 14.18 13.98
CA GLU A 184 -3.01 13.17 14.51
C GLU A 184 -2.47 11.73 14.42
N ASN A 185 -1.26 11.51 13.87
CA ASN A 185 -0.80 10.18 13.47
C ASN A 185 0.68 9.95 13.79
N LEU A 186 1.00 8.74 14.26
CA LEU A 186 2.36 8.19 14.38
C LEU A 186 2.65 7.26 13.19
N TYR A 187 3.79 7.44 12.56
CA TYR A 187 4.21 6.64 11.42
C TYR A 187 5.60 6.04 11.66
N SER A 188 5.76 4.76 11.35
CA SER A 188 7.07 4.10 11.26
C SER A 188 7.50 4.02 9.79
N VAL A 189 8.62 4.62 9.44
CA VAL A 189 9.16 4.67 8.07
C VAL A 189 10.49 3.93 8.06
N SER A 190 10.65 2.92 7.21
CA SER A 190 11.99 2.35 7.01
C SER A 190 12.87 3.36 6.28
N HIS A 191 14.11 3.52 6.70
CA HIS A 191 15.17 4.33 6.12
C HIS A 191 15.42 4.04 4.63
N PHE A 192 15.10 2.84 4.14
CA PHE A 192 15.18 2.49 2.72
C PHE A 192 13.85 2.66 1.98
N TYR A 193 12.79 3.07 2.69
CA TYR A 193 11.50 3.28 2.09
C TYR A 193 11.49 4.60 1.32
N GLN A 194 11.25 4.50 0.03
CA GLN A 194 11.06 5.64 -0.85
C GLN A 194 9.82 6.42 -0.41
N MET A 195 10.01 7.68 -0.03
CA MET A 195 8.91 8.54 0.39
C MET A 195 8.36 9.38 -0.77
N GLU A 196 7.04 9.48 -0.81
CA GLU A 196 6.30 10.34 -1.72
C GLU A 196 5.79 11.56 -0.93
N VAL A 197 5.97 12.76 -1.49
CA VAL A 197 5.51 14.02 -0.88
C VAL A 197 4.81 14.90 -1.90
N ASP A 198 4.09 15.90 -1.41
CA ASP A 198 3.38 16.90 -2.20
C ASP A 198 3.79 18.35 -1.85
N GLU A 199 3.08 19.32 -2.39
CA GLU A 199 3.30 20.75 -2.12
C GLU A 199 3.02 21.19 -0.66
N ASP A 200 2.33 20.37 0.14
CA ASP A 200 1.97 20.69 1.53
C ASP A 200 2.92 20.00 2.51
N PHE A 201 4.06 19.50 2.02
CA PHE A 201 5.06 18.85 2.84
C PHE A 201 5.43 19.70 4.06
N GLN A 202 5.25 19.09 5.23
CA GLN A 202 5.71 19.62 6.50
C GLN A 202 6.57 18.55 7.15
N PHE A 203 7.61 18.99 7.86
CA PHE A 203 8.33 18.07 8.72
C PHE A 203 7.39 17.47 9.76
N PRO A 204 7.67 16.22 10.19
CA PRO A 204 7.05 15.69 11.38
C PRO A 204 7.21 16.66 12.55
N ILE A 205 6.15 16.80 13.36
CA ILE A 205 6.15 17.64 14.56
C ILE A 205 7.22 17.13 15.53
N CYS A 206 7.39 15.81 15.61
CA CYS A 206 8.43 15.15 16.38
C CYS A 206 8.98 13.96 15.59
N SER A 207 10.29 13.71 15.69
CA SER A 207 10.99 12.57 15.05
C SER A 207 12.00 11.91 16.00
N THR A 208 12.20 10.60 15.83
CA THR A 208 13.30 9.86 16.47
C THR A 208 14.67 10.27 15.94
N VAL A 209 14.72 10.92 14.78
CA VAL A 209 15.97 11.44 14.22
C VAL A 209 16.17 12.86 14.72
N SER A 210 17.39 13.15 15.19
CA SER A 210 17.80 14.48 15.65
C SER A 210 17.91 15.49 14.51
N ASP A 211 18.08 15.01 13.28
CA ASP A 211 18.21 15.82 12.08
C ASP A 211 17.12 15.47 11.06
N ASN A 212 16.47 16.51 10.57
CA ASN A 212 15.43 16.40 9.57
C ASN A 212 15.98 16.18 8.14
N ILE A 213 17.30 16.33 7.92
CA ILE A 213 17.95 16.11 6.62
C ILE A 213 17.62 14.71 6.06
N ILE A 214 17.54 13.70 6.92
CA ILE A 214 17.23 12.32 6.52
C ILE A 214 15.89 12.20 5.77
N PHE A 215 14.92 13.07 6.07
CA PHE A 215 13.64 13.08 5.36
C PHE A 215 13.83 13.58 3.93
N TYR A 216 14.68 14.57 3.69
CA TYR A 216 15.01 15.00 2.32
C TYR A 216 15.78 13.95 1.53
N GLU A 217 16.64 13.18 2.19
CA GLU A 217 17.45 12.15 1.54
C GLU A 217 16.63 10.93 1.09
N THR A 218 15.51 10.68 1.75
CA THR A 218 14.63 9.52 1.49
C THR A 218 13.48 9.82 0.53
N ILE A 219 13.18 11.10 0.29
CA ILE A 219 12.16 11.53 -0.67
C ILE A 219 12.68 11.34 -2.10
N ASN A 220 12.00 10.50 -2.86
CA ASN A 220 12.33 10.22 -4.25
C ASN A 220 11.22 10.62 -5.24
N ARG A 221 10.04 10.97 -4.73
CA ARG A 221 8.88 11.37 -5.53
C ARG A 221 8.22 12.61 -4.95
N LEU A 222 8.03 13.62 -5.81
CA LEU A 222 7.34 14.86 -5.49
C LEU A 222 6.16 15.03 -6.44
N THR A 223 4.97 15.35 -5.92
CA THR A 223 3.80 15.73 -6.71
C THR A 223 3.45 17.19 -6.42
N LEU A 224 3.09 17.96 -7.45
CA LEU A 224 2.73 19.37 -7.31
C LEU A 224 1.34 19.58 -7.90
N SER A 225 0.34 19.68 -7.02
CA SER A 225 -1.08 19.73 -7.37
C SER A 225 -1.73 21.12 -7.31
N SER A 226 -1.03 22.11 -6.75
CA SER A 226 -1.45 23.50 -6.65
C SER A 226 -0.24 24.44 -6.76
N ILE A 227 -0.47 25.76 -6.92
CA ILE A 227 0.61 26.77 -6.97
C ILE A 227 1.39 26.69 -5.66
N SER A 228 2.62 26.18 -5.72
CA SER A 228 3.33 25.78 -4.52
C SER A 228 3.94 26.98 -3.80
N ASN A 229 3.75 27.05 -2.47
CA ASN A 229 4.57 27.88 -1.58
C ASN A 229 5.85 27.14 -1.11
N ASN A 230 6.15 25.95 -1.66
CA ASN A 230 7.31 25.11 -1.32
C ASN A 230 8.68 25.67 -1.74
N THR A 231 8.80 26.99 -1.88
CA THR A 231 10.09 27.66 -2.13
C THR A 231 11.10 27.48 -1.00
N ASN A 232 10.67 26.96 0.16
CA ASN A 232 11.49 26.82 1.35
C ASN A 232 12.17 25.45 1.48
N HIS A 233 11.87 24.49 0.59
CA HIS A 233 12.39 23.13 0.65
C HIS A 233 13.10 22.74 -0.64
N TYR A 234 14.25 22.08 -0.49
CA TYR A 234 15.02 21.52 -1.60
C TYR A 234 15.12 20.01 -1.42
N PHE A 235 14.68 19.24 -2.42
CA PHE A 235 14.63 17.78 -2.40
C PHE A 235 15.69 17.20 -3.36
N PRO A 236 16.91 16.91 -2.89
CA PRO A 236 18.04 16.58 -3.75
C PRO A 236 17.92 15.23 -4.46
N HIS A 237 17.16 14.27 -3.92
CA HIS A 237 17.13 12.88 -4.42
C HIS A 237 15.85 12.51 -5.19
N VAL A 238 15.01 13.48 -5.51
CA VAL A 238 13.80 13.24 -6.31
C VAL A 238 14.19 12.73 -7.69
N GLN A 239 13.57 11.61 -8.08
CA GLN A 239 13.69 11.00 -9.41
C GLN A 239 12.36 11.00 -10.16
N THR A 240 11.24 11.04 -9.43
CA THR A 240 9.89 11.10 -10.00
C THR A 240 9.23 12.45 -9.70
N LEU A 241 8.88 13.20 -10.74
CA LEU A 241 8.18 14.48 -10.63
C LEU A 241 6.76 14.38 -11.19
N GLY A 242 5.77 14.62 -10.34
CA GLY A 242 4.36 14.78 -10.71
C GLY A 242 3.96 16.24 -10.79
N ILE A 243 3.31 16.63 -11.88
CA ILE A 243 2.82 17.99 -12.09
C ILE A 243 1.34 17.89 -12.46
N ASP A 244 0.47 18.24 -11.51
CA ASP A 244 -0.97 18.38 -11.76
C ASP A 244 -1.39 19.83 -11.98
N TYR A 245 -0.60 20.81 -11.52
CA TYR A 245 -0.81 22.22 -11.81
C TYR A 245 0.43 22.89 -12.44
N PRO A 246 0.27 23.78 -13.45
CA PRO A 246 1.38 24.51 -14.06
C PRO A 246 2.19 25.33 -13.05
N GLN A 247 3.52 25.14 -13.03
CA GLN A 247 4.44 25.97 -12.24
C GLN A 247 5.45 26.70 -13.13
N CYS A 248 6.03 27.77 -12.60
CA CYS A 248 7.21 28.40 -13.18
C CYS A 248 8.42 27.45 -13.10
N ILE A 249 9.28 27.47 -14.13
CA ILE A 249 10.48 26.61 -14.16
C ILE A 249 11.46 26.96 -13.04
N SER A 250 11.54 28.23 -12.67
CA SER A 250 12.31 28.70 -11.52
C SER A 250 11.88 28.00 -10.23
N THR A 251 10.57 27.76 -10.04
CA THR A 251 10.05 27.04 -8.88
C THR A 251 10.61 25.63 -8.83
N PHE A 252 10.59 24.89 -9.94
CA PHE A 252 11.20 23.55 -9.96
C PHE A 252 12.70 23.63 -9.64
N LYS A 253 13.46 24.54 -10.25
CA LYS A 253 14.90 24.67 -10.00
C LYS A 253 15.25 24.98 -8.55
N ASN A 254 14.39 25.73 -7.86
CA ASN A 254 14.58 26.06 -6.44
C ASN A 254 14.24 24.88 -5.51
N THR A 255 13.40 23.95 -5.96
CA THR A 255 12.87 22.86 -5.13
C THR A 255 13.54 21.51 -5.41
N LEU A 256 14.14 21.29 -6.58
CA LEU A 256 14.74 20.01 -6.96
C LEU A 256 15.82 20.14 -8.03
N ASP A 257 16.68 19.12 -8.13
CA ASP A 257 17.62 18.96 -9.25
C ASP A 257 16.92 18.34 -10.47
N LEU A 258 16.61 19.16 -11.48
CA LEU A 258 15.97 18.74 -12.72
C LEU A 258 16.80 17.70 -13.50
N CYS A 259 18.13 17.66 -13.32
CA CYS A 259 18.99 16.69 -13.99
C CYS A 259 18.88 15.28 -13.39
N ARG A 260 18.20 15.11 -12.24
CA ARG A 260 18.00 13.79 -11.61
C ARG A 260 16.65 13.16 -11.91
N ILE A 261 15.74 13.91 -12.52
CA ILE A 261 14.39 13.43 -12.82
C ILE A 261 14.43 12.42 -13.96
N GLN A 262 14.14 11.17 -13.62
CA GLN A 262 14.06 10.05 -14.56
C GLN A 262 12.62 9.81 -15.01
N HIS A 263 11.63 10.12 -14.18
CA HIS A 263 10.22 9.91 -14.46
C HIS A 263 9.42 11.20 -14.29
N LEU A 264 8.68 11.58 -15.34
CA LEU A 264 7.78 12.73 -15.33
C LEU A 264 6.33 12.30 -15.50
N ILE A 265 5.48 12.67 -14.53
CA ILE A 265 4.04 12.47 -14.56
C ILE A 265 3.37 13.82 -14.82
N LEU A 266 2.67 13.95 -15.93
CA LEU A 266 1.97 15.16 -16.33
C LEU A 266 0.47 14.96 -16.32
N ASN A 267 -0.22 15.81 -15.58
CA ASN A 267 -1.68 15.89 -15.55
C ASN A 267 -2.08 17.31 -15.92
N LEU A 268 -1.88 17.64 -17.19
CA LEU A 268 -2.07 19.00 -17.67
C LEU A 268 -3.54 19.18 -18.07
N SER A 269 -4.25 20.03 -17.32
CA SER A 269 -5.57 20.56 -17.70
C SER A 269 -5.48 21.98 -18.30
N VAL A 270 -4.27 22.56 -18.35
CA VAL A 270 -4.09 23.99 -18.64
C VAL A 270 -3.38 24.23 -19.97
N LYS A 271 -3.99 25.11 -20.79
CA LYS A 271 -3.60 25.44 -22.17
C LYS A 271 -2.24 26.15 -22.34
N ASN A 272 -1.64 26.70 -21.28
CA ASN A 272 -0.47 27.59 -21.40
C ASN A 272 0.82 27.12 -20.68
N PHE A 273 0.87 25.90 -20.15
CA PHE A 273 2.08 25.40 -19.48
C PHE A 273 3.25 25.19 -20.48
N PRO A 274 4.45 25.77 -20.26
CA PRO A 274 5.60 25.70 -21.17
C PRO A 274 6.34 24.36 -21.08
N VAL A 275 5.66 23.26 -21.41
CA VAL A 275 6.17 21.88 -21.31
C VAL A 275 7.52 21.70 -22.00
N MET A 276 7.74 22.36 -23.14
CA MET A 276 8.97 22.22 -23.91
C MET A 276 10.19 22.80 -23.23
N TYR A 277 10.04 23.85 -22.43
CA TYR A 277 11.14 24.39 -21.65
C TYR A 277 11.49 23.44 -20.50
N LEU A 278 10.48 22.92 -19.80
CA LEU A 278 10.70 21.90 -18.77
C LEU A 278 11.46 20.68 -19.34
N LEU A 279 11.03 20.14 -20.49
CA LEU A 279 11.68 18.98 -21.11
C LEU A 279 13.12 19.23 -21.57
N ARG A 280 13.54 20.49 -21.76
CA ARG A 280 14.95 20.80 -22.08
C ARG A 280 15.84 20.70 -20.86
N GLU A 281 15.31 20.98 -19.67
CA GLU A 281 16.04 20.92 -18.40
C GLU A 281 16.13 19.49 -17.85
N LEU A 282 15.19 18.61 -18.22
CA LEU A 282 15.12 17.22 -17.76
C LEU A 282 16.01 16.29 -18.63
N SER A 283 17.33 16.44 -18.52
CA SER A 283 18.31 15.75 -19.38
C SER A 283 18.34 14.21 -19.22
N THR A 284 18.01 13.69 -18.03
CA THR A 284 18.01 12.26 -17.69
C THR A 284 16.63 11.59 -17.81
N LEU A 285 15.64 12.33 -18.31
CA LEU A 285 14.27 11.84 -18.45
C LEU A 285 14.22 10.62 -19.38
N CYS A 286 13.73 9.52 -18.84
CA CYS A 286 13.73 8.23 -19.53
C CYS A 286 12.36 7.53 -19.47
N GLU A 287 11.51 7.90 -18.49
CA GLU A 287 10.12 7.46 -18.38
C GLU A 287 9.15 8.65 -18.36
N ARG A 288 7.97 8.47 -18.95
CA ARG A 288 6.92 9.50 -18.96
C ARG A 288 5.53 8.94 -18.77
N SER A 289 4.74 9.60 -17.95
CA SER A 289 3.30 9.35 -17.78
C SER A 289 2.50 10.60 -18.13
N ILE A 290 1.53 10.47 -19.03
CA ILE A 290 0.61 11.53 -19.44
C ILE A 290 -0.79 11.11 -18.99
N LYS A 291 -1.28 11.75 -17.94
CA LYS A 291 -2.56 11.38 -17.33
C LYS A 291 -3.76 11.92 -18.12
N LYS A 292 -3.68 13.16 -18.64
CA LYS A 292 -4.79 13.85 -19.32
C LYS A 292 -4.35 14.65 -20.53
N GLU A 293 -5.31 14.93 -21.42
CA GLU A 293 -5.19 15.87 -22.55
C GLU A 293 -3.98 15.64 -23.47
N VAL A 294 -3.74 14.36 -23.85
CA VAL A 294 -2.61 13.97 -24.72
C VAL A 294 -2.53 14.80 -26.00
N LYS A 295 -3.68 15.14 -26.61
CA LYS A 295 -3.73 15.96 -27.83
C LYS A 295 -3.08 17.34 -27.62
N ILE A 296 -3.45 18.03 -26.55
CA ILE A 296 -2.93 19.36 -26.21
C ILE A 296 -1.43 19.27 -25.92
N PHE A 297 -0.98 18.19 -25.28
CA PHE A 297 0.43 17.92 -25.10
C PHE A 297 1.16 17.76 -26.44
N LEU A 298 0.64 16.93 -27.36
CA LEU A 298 1.24 16.67 -28.67
C LEU A 298 1.34 17.92 -29.53
N GLU A 299 0.30 18.76 -29.55
CA GLU A 299 0.27 20.04 -30.26
C GLU A 299 1.43 20.97 -29.82
N ARG A 300 1.87 20.89 -28.57
CA ARG A 300 2.94 21.76 -28.03
C ARG A 300 4.35 21.22 -28.23
N VAL A 301 4.52 19.91 -28.35
CA VAL A 301 5.86 19.32 -28.55
C VAL A 301 6.38 19.55 -29.96
N CYS A 302 5.52 20.04 -30.88
CA CYS A 302 5.88 20.59 -32.19
C CYS A 302 6.97 19.80 -32.91
N SER A 303 6.72 18.50 -33.16
CA SER A 303 7.60 17.59 -33.90
C SER A 303 8.97 17.25 -33.27
N LYS A 304 9.29 17.71 -32.05
CA LYS A 304 10.55 17.33 -31.39
C LYS A 304 10.53 15.86 -30.99
N LYS A 305 11.54 15.12 -31.45
CA LYS A 305 11.74 13.71 -31.09
C LYS A 305 12.36 13.60 -29.70
N LEU A 306 11.65 12.98 -28.77
CA LEU A 306 12.10 12.69 -27.40
C LEU A 306 12.70 11.29 -27.34
N LYS A 307 13.90 11.14 -27.92
CA LYS A 307 14.57 9.85 -28.12
C LYS A 307 15.00 9.13 -26.84
N ASN A 308 15.17 9.86 -25.74
CA ASN A 308 15.64 9.29 -24.48
C ASN A 308 14.53 8.56 -23.70
N ILE A 309 13.27 8.77 -24.09
CA ILE A 309 12.12 8.16 -23.43
C ILE A 309 11.89 6.78 -24.01
N TRP A 310 11.94 5.77 -23.13
CA TRP A 310 11.75 4.35 -23.48
C TRP A 310 10.51 3.75 -22.82
N ARG A 311 9.92 4.40 -21.81
CA ARG A 311 8.63 4.02 -21.22
C ARG A 311 7.61 5.16 -21.33
N LEU A 312 6.42 4.84 -21.84
CA LEU A 312 5.31 5.77 -21.97
C LEU A 312 4.03 5.20 -21.35
N THR A 313 3.45 5.94 -20.42
CA THR A 313 2.12 5.66 -19.86
C THR A 313 1.14 6.73 -20.29
N ILE A 314 -0.04 6.34 -20.77
CA ILE A 314 -1.12 7.24 -21.16
C ILE A 314 -2.39 6.84 -20.43
N SER A 315 -2.96 7.74 -19.62
CA SER A 315 -4.16 7.42 -18.84
C SER A 315 -5.47 7.80 -19.50
N GLU A 316 -5.50 8.93 -20.21
CA GLU A 316 -6.71 9.43 -20.86
C GLU A 316 -6.35 9.95 -22.25
N LEU A 317 -6.88 9.28 -23.27
CA LEU A 317 -6.91 9.80 -24.64
C LEU A 317 -8.20 10.60 -24.79
N CYS A 318 -8.15 11.74 -25.48
CA CYS A 318 -9.38 12.42 -25.88
C CYS A 318 -10.23 11.44 -26.71
N THR A 319 -11.53 11.41 -26.45
CA THR A 319 -12.53 10.49 -27.03
C THR A 319 -12.60 10.47 -28.57
N ASN A 320 -11.92 11.41 -29.23
CA ASN A 320 -11.76 11.48 -30.68
C ASN A 320 -10.28 11.29 -31.07
N THR A 321 -9.68 10.20 -30.61
CA THR A 321 -8.30 9.86 -30.98
C THR A 321 -8.29 9.31 -32.40
N SER A 322 -8.16 10.19 -33.37
CA SER A 322 -7.91 9.79 -34.75
C SER A 322 -6.55 9.09 -34.85
N ILE A 323 -6.39 8.20 -35.84
CA ILE A 323 -5.12 7.56 -36.26
C ILE A 323 -3.96 8.58 -36.28
N TYR A 324 -4.26 9.83 -36.63
CA TYR A 324 -3.35 10.96 -36.63
C TYR A 324 -2.66 11.21 -35.27
N SER A 325 -3.34 10.95 -34.14
CA SER A 325 -2.77 11.11 -32.80
C SER A 325 -1.73 10.03 -32.49
N ILE A 326 -1.98 8.78 -32.91
CA ILE A 326 -1.02 7.65 -32.74
C ILE A 326 0.22 7.90 -33.60
N GLU A 327 0.03 8.37 -34.83
CA GLU A 327 1.11 8.75 -35.72
C GLU A 327 2.01 9.81 -35.09
N ILE A 328 1.45 10.92 -34.59
CA ILE A 328 2.22 11.95 -33.91
C ILE A 328 2.91 11.40 -32.66
N LEU A 329 2.24 10.58 -31.86
CA LEU A 329 2.85 9.94 -30.68
C LEU A 329 4.09 9.13 -31.06
N SER A 330 3.99 8.29 -32.08
CA SER A 330 5.12 7.48 -32.56
C SER A 330 6.27 8.32 -33.11
N MET A 331 5.97 9.50 -33.70
CA MET A 331 6.98 10.43 -34.16
C MET A 331 7.68 11.16 -33.01
N VAL A 332 6.93 11.57 -31.99
CA VAL A 332 7.45 12.27 -30.80
C VAL A 332 8.24 11.32 -29.91
N PHE A 333 7.80 10.07 -29.75
CA PHE A 333 8.42 9.05 -28.91
C PHE A 333 8.91 7.85 -29.74
N PRO A 334 9.99 8.02 -30.53
CA PRO A 334 10.38 6.99 -31.49
C PRO A 334 10.95 5.73 -30.86
N ASN A 335 11.46 5.78 -29.62
CA ASN A 335 12.23 4.70 -28.98
C ASN A 335 11.47 4.02 -27.83
N ILE A 336 10.14 4.04 -27.82
CA ILE A 336 9.37 3.38 -26.75
C ILE A 336 9.56 1.87 -26.82
N GLU A 337 10.04 1.31 -25.71
CA GLU A 337 10.12 -0.12 -25.45
C GLU A 337 8.95 -0.61 -24.59
N HIS A 338 8.41 0.24 -23.71
CA HIS A 338 7.33 -0.11 -22.80
C HIS A 338 6.17 0.88 -22.91
N LEU A 339 5.03 0.43 -23.42
CA LEU A 339 3.81 1.24 -23.56
C LEU A 339 2.73 0.78 -22.60
N HIS A 340 2.11 1.69 -21.87
CA HIS A 340 0.98 1.38 -20.99
C HIS A 340 -0.20 2.32 -21.25
N MET A 341 -1.33 1.77 -21.70
CA MET A 341 -2.55 2.53 -21.99
C MET A 341 -3.64 2.21 -20.96
N TYR A 342 -3.96 3.14 -20.06
CA TYR A 342 -5.10 3.00 -19.12
C TYR A 342 -6.43 3.49 -19.70
N HIS A 343 -6.42 4.10 -20.87
CA HIS A 343 -7.63 4.41 -21.63
C HIS A 343 -8.14 3.17 -22.36
N ALA A 344 -9.45 3.02 -22.51
CA ALA A 344 -10.05 1.94 -23.27
C ALA A 344 -9.73 2.11 -24.76
N CYS A 345 -8.87 1.26 -25.32
CA CYS A 345 -8.54 1.23 -26.73
C CYS A 345 -9.41 0.22 -27.47
N SER A 346 -9.85 0.61 -28.66
CA SER A 346 -10.41 -0.30 -29.65
C SER A 346 -9.34 -1.25 -30.19
N THR A 347 -9.76 -2.40 -30.72
CA THR A 347 -8.84 -3.37 -31.32
C THR A 347 -8.00 -2.78 -32.45
N THR A 348 -8.59 -1.89 -33.26
CA THR A 348 -7.89 -1.20 -34.35
C THR A 348 -6.79 -0.27 -33.82
N GLU A 349 -7.07 0.50 -32.77
CA GLU A 349 -6.04 1.36 -32.16
C GLU A 349 -4.90 0.54 -31.57
N MET A 350 -5.21 -0.58 -30.91
CA MET A 350 -4.18 -1.47 -30.36
C MET A 350 -3.23 -1.95 -31.46
N ILE A 351 -3.77 -2.38 -32.61
CA ILE A 351 -2.96 -2.81 -33.76
C ILE A 351 -2.13 -1.65 -34.30
N ASP A 352 -2.71 -0.47 -34.47
CA ASP A 352 -1.99 0.71 -34.95
C ASP A 352 -0.82 1.10 -34.02
N PHE A 353 -1.01 0.97 -32.69
CA PHE A 353 0.07 1.16 -31.72
C PHE A 353 1.18 0.12 -31.91
N LEU A 354 0.83 -1.17 -32.05
CA LEU A 354 1.80 -2.24 -32.26
C LEU A 354 2.59 -2.05 -33.56
N ASP A 355 1.94 -1.65 -34.65
CA ASP A 355 2.56 -1.46 -35.95
C ASP A 355 3.50 -0.23 -35.99
N ARG A 356 3.13 0.86 -35.29
CA ARG A 356 3.89 2.12 -35.36
C ARG A 356 5.05 2.19 -34.38
N PHE A 357 4.97 1.55 -33.22
CA PHE A 357 6.04 1.56 -32.22
C PHE A 357 7.04 0.42 -32.43
N LYS A 358 8.01 0.65 -33.32
CA LYS A 358 8.95 -0.38 -33.80
C LYS A 358 9.87 -1.01 -32.73
N HIS A 359 10.10 -0.32 -31.61
CA HIS A 359 11.01 -0.77 -30.56
C HIS A 359 10.29 -1.38 -29.36
N LEU A 360 8.97 -1.56 -29.46
CA LEU A 360 8.13 -2.03 -28.37
C LEU A 360 8.55 -3.45 -27.95
N LYS A 361 8.94 -3.61 -26.68
CA LYS A 361 9.17 -4.89 -25.99
C LYS A 361 7.92 -5.37 -25.27
N THR A 362 7.21 -4.44 -24.64
CA THR A 362 5.95 -4.73 -23.93
C THR A 362 4.91 -3.64 -24.17
N ALA A 363 3.66 -4.04 -24.31
CA ALA A 363 2.53 -3.12 -24.26
C ALA A 363 1.41 -3.63 -23.38
N SER A 364 0.69 -2.73 -22.73
CA SER A 364 -0.60 -3.04 -22.12
C SER A 364 -1.67 -2.08 -22.62
N PHE A 365 -2.82 -2.64 -22.95
CA PHE A 365 -3.99 -1.90 -23.41
C PHE A 365 -5.19 -2.27 -22.58
N ARG A 366 -5.79 -1.28 -21.95
CA ARG A 366 -7.13 -1.45 -21.43
C ARG A 366 -8.12 -1.50 -22.60
N TYR A 367 -9.06 -2.44 -22.59
CA TYR A 367 -10.09 -2.54 -23.63
C TYR A 367 -11.50 -2.17 -23.17
N MET A 368 -11.67 -1.87 -21.87
CA MET A 368 -12.97 -1.52 -21.27
C MET A 368 -12.79 -0.46 -20.17
N SER A 369 -13.70 0.51 -20.09
CA SER A 369 -13.76 1.47 -18.98
C SER A 369 -14.45 0.86 -17.75
N TYR A 370 -14.43 1.57 -16.62
CA TYR A 370 -15.14 1.15 -15.42
C TYR A 370 -16.67 1.29 -15.65
N ASN A 371 -17.45 0.26 -15.29
CA ASN A 371 -18.94 0.19 -15.27
C ASN A 371 -19.67 -0.71 -16.30
N PHE A 372 -19.02 -1.73 -16.87
CA PHE A 372 -19.71 -2.68 -17.77
C PHE A 372 -20.12 -3.99 -17.10
N ASN A 373 -21.15 -4.64 -17.66
CA ASN A 373 -21.58 -5.96 -17.21
C ASN A 373 -20.59 -7.05 -17.64
N THR A 374 -20.63 -8.21 -16.97
CA THR A 374 -19.68 -9.32 -17.22
C THR A 374 -19.76 -9.85 -18.66
N GLU A 375 -20.93 -9.81 -19.30
CA GLU A 375 -21.14 -10.32 -20.67
C GLU A 375 -20.46 -9.44 -21.72
N GLU A 376 -20.53 -8.12 -21.59
CA GLU A 376 -19.87 -7.17 -22.48
C GLU A 376 -18.34 -7.29 -22.40
N VAL A 377 -17.80 -7.50 -21.19
CA VAL A 377 -16.37 -7.75 -20.99
C VAL A 377 -15.96 -9.04 -21.69
N GLN A 378 -16.72 -10.13 -21.55
CA GLN A 378 -16.43 -11.40 -22.20
C GLN A 378 -16.49 -11.31 -23.73
N LYS A 379 -17.48 -10.61 -24.28
CA LYS A 379 -17.63 -10.39 -25.71
C LYS A 379 -16.46 -9.61 -26.29
N SER A 380 -16.02 -8.54 -25.62
CA SER A 380 -14.86 -7.76 -26.06
C SER A 380 -13.55 -8.55 -25.95
N CYS A 381 -13.35 -9.31 -24.87
CA CYS A 381 -12.22 -10.23 -24.75
C CYS A 381 -12.18 -11.22 -25.93
N HIS A 382 -13.33 -11.81 -26.27
CA HIS A 382 -13.42 -12.78 -27.36
C HIS A 382 -13.07 -12.16 -28.71
N ASN A 383 -13.60 -10.95 -29.00
CA ASN A 383 -13.30 -10.23 -30.24
C ASN A 383 -11.83 -9.86 -30.37
N ILE A 384 -11.21 -9.31 -29.32
CA ILE A 384 -9.79 -8.94 -29.33
C ILE A 384 -8.93 -10.19 -29.51
N ARG A 385 -9.25 -11.27 -28.79
CA ARG A 385 -8.55 -12.55 -28.88
C ARG A 385 -8.59 -13.10 -30.31
N ALA A 386 -9.77 -13.14 -30.93
CA ALA A 386 -9.93 -13.63 -32.30
C ALA A 386 -9.06 -12.86 -33.30
N VAL A 387 -8.98 -11.53 -33.16
CA VAL A 387 -8.14 -10.69 -34.03
C VAL A 387 -6.65 -10.92 -33.77
N PHE A 388 -6.21 -10.99 -32.51
CA PHE A 388 -4.80 -11.20 -32.19
C PHE A 388 -4.32 -12.60 -32.60
N ASP A 389 -5.15 -13.63 -32.42
CA ASP A 389 -4.88 -14.98 -32.91
C ASP A 389 -4.74 -15.01 -34.43
N GLN A 390 -5.58 -14.26 -35.15
CA GLN A 390 -5.49 -14.15 -36.60
C GLN A 390 -4.17 -13.46 -37.02
N ILE A 391 -3.78 -12.38 -36.34
CA ILE A 391 -2.52 -11.67 -36.63
C ILE A 391 -1.30 -12.58 -36.42
N GLN A 392 -1.28 -13.35 -35.33
CA GLN A 392 -0.23 -14.33 -35.06
C GLN A 392 -0.19 -15.43 -36.12
N ARG A 393 -1.35 -15.99 -36.52
CA ARG A 393 -1.44 -17.01 -37.57
C ARG A 393 -0.96 -16.52 -38.93
N CYS A 394 -1.22 -15.25 -39.26
CA CYS A 394 -0.76 -14.63 -40.49
C CYS A 394 0.71 -14.18 -40.42
N GLN A 395 1.44 -14.43 -39.32
CA GLN A 395 2.83 -14.03 -39.08
C GLN A 395 3.11 -12.53 -39.33
N LYS A 396 2.10 -11.66 -39.23
CA LYS A 396 2.28 -10.23 -39.50
C LYS A 396 3.08 -9.51 -38.42
N LEU A 397 2.98 -9.99 -37.18
CA LEU A 397 3.68 -9.46 -36.01
C LEU A 397 4.07 -10.63 -35.09
N ASN A 398 5.27 -10.58 -34.52
CA ASN A 398 5.76 -11.61 -33.60
C ASN A 398 5.62 -11.14 -32.15
N PHE A 399 4.56 -11.58 -31.48
CA PHE A 399 4.30 -11.26 -30.07
C PHE A 399 3.54 -12.38 -29.38
N THR A 400 3.59 -12.39 -28.05
CA THR A 400 2.70 -13.16 -27.18
C THR A 400 1.81 -12.21 -26.39
N TYR A 401 0.65 -12.67 -25.93
CA TYR A 401 -0.26 -11.82 -25.19
C TYR A 401 -1.03 -12.57 -24.09
N ARG A 402 -1.49 -11.84 -23.08
CA ARG A 402 -2.27 -12.34 -21.95
C ARG A 402 -3.34 -11.34 -21.56
N PHE A 403 -4.54 -11.83 -21.31
CA PHE A 403 -5.62 -11.03 -20.76
C PHE A 403 -5.60 -11.02 -19.23
N ASP A 404 -5.90 -9.87 -18.65
CA ASP A 404 -6.44 -9.75 -17.29
C ASP A 404 -7.94 -9.43 -17.34
N LYS A 405 -8.53 -8.93 -16.25
CA LYS A 405 -9.97 -8.63 -16.19
C LYS A 405 -10.41 -7.53 -17.16
N LEU A 406 -9.57 -6.53 -17.44
CA LEU A 406 -9.93 -5.31 -18.18
C LEU A 406 -8.87 -4.87 -19.21
N SER A 407 -7.73 -5.56 -19.26
CA SER A 407 -6.56 -5.19 -20.07
C SER A 407 -5.95 -6.41 -20.75
N VAL A 408 -5.35 -6.16 -21.90
CA VAL A 408 -4.50 -7.11 -22.61
C VAL A 408 -3.05 -6.65 -22.47
N HIS A 409 -2.17 -7.59 -22.10
CA HIS A 409 -0.73 -7.41 -21.99
C HIS A 409 -0.07 -8.15 -23.14
N ILE A 410 0.92 -7.53 -23.76
CA ILE A 410 1.57 -7.99 -24.98
C ILE A 410 3.08 -7.91 -24.78
N TRP A 411 3.79 -8.94 -25.22
CA TRP A 411 5.25 -9.02 -25.22
C TRP A 411 5.71 -9.37 -26.63
N SER A 412 6.49 -8.48 -27.25
CA SER A 412 7.12 -8.80 -28.53
C SER A 412 8.26 -9.79 -28.30
N SER A 413 8.50 -10.62 -29.31
CA SER A 413 9.52 -11.69 -29.27
C SER A 413 10.85 -11.23 -29.86
#